data_AF-A0A2H3J8L4-F1
#
_entry.id   AF-A0A2H3J8L4-F1
#
_cell.length_a   1.000
_cell.length_b   1.000
_cell.length_c   1.000
_cell.angle_alpha   90.00
_cell.angle_beta   90.00
_cell.angle_gamma   90.00
#
_symmetry.space_group_name_H-M   'P 1'
#
loop_
_entity.id
_entity.type
_entity.pdbx_description
1 polymer ?
#
loop_
_entity_poly.entity_id
_entity_poly.type
_entity_poly.pdbx_seq_one_letter_code
_entity_poly.pdbx_strand_id
1 'polypeptide(L)'
;MPHVYEQTSQFAARSVASDLTPSATQRTTLIVAACYVLVIAILWHTPYLCNIIYPFRLLTVGFHEMSHAFMGVLTCAHIHSIELDPDEGGATKMSGGIAWLTLPAGYLGSCFIGAALIACGFDTNASKVASLVMAFFFLFTLWWARKNLLTWLLIVGMSGLVVLFWFVDGGAALRYFILFIGVMSCMYALWDIVDDTIDRKINSSDASQFALICGCFPSQVWGVIWLVIAFCFFAAGILIGIAAFKESAAQQAEDSKHFLPVPGSSAASHLAVSPLTLALSTLSALFLVRW
;
A
#
# COMPACT_ATOMS: atom_id res chain seq x y z
N MET A 1 42.58 -11.92 -18.97
CA MET A 1 41.11 -11.88 -18.86
C MET A 1 40.50 -10.62 -18.19
N PRO A 2 41.07 -9.38 -18.25
CA PRO A 2 40.36 -8.18 -17.76
C PRO A 2 39.27 -7.66 -18.73
N HIS A 3 39.51 -7.73 -20.04
CA HIS A 3 38.64 -7.10 -21.04
C HIS A 3 37.22 -7.68 -21.16
N VAL A 4 37.03 -8.96 -20.83
CA VAL A 4 35.69 -9.59 -20.84
C VAL A 4 34.84 -9.10 -19.66
N TYR A 5 35.44 -8.90 -18.49
CA TYR A 5 34.73 -8.35 -17.33
C TYR A 5 34.27 -6.91 -17.59
N GLU A 6 35.14 -6.10 -18.17
CA GLU A 6 34.88 -4.68 -18.44
C GLU A 6 33.77 -4.48 -19.49
N GLN A 7 33.72 -5.32 -20.53
CA GLN A 7 32.63 -5.32 -21.52
C GLN A 7 31.30 -5.77 -20.90
N THR A 8 31.28 -6.86 -20.12
CA THR A 8 30.03 -7.34 -19.48
C THR A 8 29.47 -6.29 -18.51
N SER A 9 30.33 -5.62 -17.75
CA SER A 9 29.93 -4.51 -16.87
C SER A 9 29.40 -3.30 -17.64
N GLN A 10 30.00 -2.95 -18.78
CA GLN A 10 29.50 -1.86 -19.63
C GLN A 10 28.16 -2.19 -20.28
N PHE A 11 27.95 -3.43 -20.75
CA PHE A 11 26.65 -3.85 -21.31
C PHE A 11 25.55 -3.91 -20.25
N ALA A 12 25.84 -4.45 -19.06
CA ALA A 12 24.90 -4.46 -17.95
C ALA A 12 24.54 -3.05 -17.47
N ALA A 13 25.54 -2.16 -17.33
CA ALA A 13 25.29 -0.77 -16.93
C ALA A 13 24.47 0.01 -17.97
N ARG A 14 24.67 -0.26 -19.27
CA ARG A 14 23.91 0.37 -20.35
C ARG A 14 22.46 -0.13 -20.39
N SER A 15 22.23 -1.41 -20.08
CA SER A 15 20.88 -1.99 -19.92
C SER A 15 20.14 -1.37 -18.73
N VAL A 16 20.78 -1.30 -17.56
CA VAL A 16 20.13 -0.73 -16.35
C VAL A 16 19.81 0.75 -16.57
N ALA A 17 20.72 1.51 -17.20
CA ALA A 17 20.47 2.91 -17.51
C ALA A 17 19.30 3.10 -18.48
N SER A 18 19.17 2.27 -19.53
CA SER A 18 18.00 2.33 -20.42
C SER A 18 16.72 1.93 -19.70
N ASP A 19 16.78 0.91 -18.85
CA ASP A 19 15.61 0.38 -18.14
C ASP A 19 15.11 1.36 -17.07
N LEU A 20 15.99 2.20 -16.50
CA LEU A 20 15.64 3.22 -15.52
C LEU A 20 15.35 4.60 -16.13
N THR A 21 15.50 4.77 -17.45
CA THR A 21 15.06 6.01 -18.12
C THR A 21 13.52 6.07 -18.18
N PRO A 22 12.87 7.10 -17.59
CA PRO A 22 11.41 7.19 -17.59
C PRO A 22 10.85 7.51 -18.98
N SER A 23 9.79 6.82 -19.38
CA SER A 23 8.98 7.19 -20.55
C SER A 23 8.21 8.50 -20.31
N ALA A 24 7.62 9.08 -21.36
CA ALA A 24 6.82 10.31 -21.22
C ALA A 24 5.64 10.11 -20.24
N THR A 25 4.98 8.95 -20.28
CA THR A 25 3.90 8.61 -19.35
C THR A 25 4.40 8.45 -17.91
N GLN A 26 5.53 7.76 -17.73
CA GLN A 26 6.15 7.61 -16.41
C GLN A 26 6.60 8.96 -15.84
N ARG A 27 7.10 9.88 -16.68
CA ARG A 27 7.45 11.24 -16.26
C ARG A 27 6.24 11.98 -15.69
N THR A 28 5.07 11.86 -16.29
CA THR A 28 3.83 12.42 -15.74
C THR A 28 3.51 11.80 -14.37
N THR A 29 3.57 10.47 -14.24
CA THR A 29 3.35 9.77 -12.96
C THR A 29 4.34 10.25 -11.88
N LEU A 30 5.62 10.43 -12.22
CA LEU A 30 6.64 10.94 -11.30
C LEU A 30 6.37 12.38 -10.87
N ILE A 31 5.97 13.26 -11.80
CA ILE A 31 5.59 14.63 -11.48
C ILE A 31 4.39 14.64 -10.53
N VAL A 32 3.37 13.81 -10.80
CA VAL A 32 2.19 13.68 -9.94
C VAL A 32 2.57 13.16 -8.55
N ALA A 33 3.42 12.14 -8.45
CA ALA A 33 3.91 11.63 -7.18
C ALA A 33 4.70 12.69 -6.39
N ALA A 34 5.56 13.47 -7.06
CA ALA A 34 6.27 14.58 -6.44
C ALA A 34 5.30 15.67 -5.95
N CYS A 35 4.27 16.01 -6.73
CA CYS A 35 3.21 16.90 -6.29
C CYS A 35 2.47 16.36 -5.08
N TYR A 36 2.18 15.06 -5.01
CA TYR A 36 1.59 14.44 -3.82
C TYR A 36 2.47 14.62 -2.60
N VAL A 37 3.77 14.30 -2.66
CA VAL A 37 4.70 14.50 -1.53
C VAL A 37 4.66 15.94 -1.02
N LEU A 38 4.71 16.94 -1.92
CA LEU A 38 4.66 18.35 -1.54
C LEU A 38 3.31 18.76 -0.93
N VAL A 39 2.21 18.36 -1.56
CA VAL A 39 0.85 18.69 -1.09
C VAL A 39 0.60 18.04 0.27
N ILE A 40 0.99 16.79 0.46
CA ILE A 40 0.86 16.06 1.72
C ILE A 40 1.63 16.79 2.83
N ALA A 41 2.90 17.16 2.56
CA ALA A 41 3.71 17.91 3.52
C ALA A 41 3.07 19.26 3.90
N ILE A 42 2.54 20.01 2.93
CA ILE A 42 1.87 21.29 3.18
C ILE A 42 0.59 21.08 4.01
N LEU A 43 -0.27 20.14 3.61
CA LEU A 43 -1.54 19.86 4.29
C LEU A 43 -1.32 19.34 5.71
N TRP A 44 -0.23 18.61 5.94
CA TRP A 44 0.15 18.12 7.26
C TRP A 44 0.50 19.24 8.24
N HIS A 45 1.33 20.19 7.80
CA HIS A 45 1.82 21.27 8.67
C HIS A 45 0.89 22.49 8.74
N THR A 46 -0.17 22.55 7.93
CA THR A 46 -1.12 23.68 7.93
C THR A 46 -2.33 23.39 8.82
N PRO A 47 -2.57 24.17 9.89
CA PRO A 47 -3.74 24.01 10.74
C PRO A 47 -5.05 24.05 9.94
N TYR A 48 -6.06 23.30 10.37
CA TYR A 48 -7.36 23.12 9.72
C TYR A 48 -7.34 22.36 8.38
N LEU A 49 -6.32 22.56 7.54
CA LEU A 49 -6.14 21.82 6.28
C LEU A 49 -5.73 20.37 6.53
N CYS A 50 -5.08 20.09 7.66
CA CYS A 50 -4.78 18.73 8.12
C CYS A 50 -6.03 17.83 8.22
N ASN A 51 -7.21 18.40 8.48
CA ASN A 51 -8.47 17.65 8.55
C ASN A 51 -8.90 17.06 7.20
N ILE A 52 -8.41 17.61 6.08
CA ILE A 52 -8.71 17.09 4.74
C ILE A 52 -7.98 15.77 4.50
N ILE A 53 -6.73 15.68 4.92
CA ILE A 53 -5.91 14.47 4.76
C ILE A 53 -6.15 13.44 5.86
N TYR A 54 -6.79 13.86 6.96
CA TYR A 54 -7.06 13.04 8.13
C TYR A 54 -7.64 11.64 7.85
N PRO A 55 -8.70 11.47 7.03
CA PRO A 55 -9.21 10.12 6.73
C PRO A 55 -8.15 9.25 6.02
N PHE A 56 -7.32 9.82 5.15
CA PHE A 56 -6.24 9.09 4.49
C PHE A 56 -5.09 8.77 5.45
N ARG A 57 -4.79 9.66 6.39
CA ARG A 57 -3.89 9.36 7.52
C ARG A 57 -4.40 8.18 8.34
N LEU A 58 -5.69 8.14 8.66
CA LEU A 58 -6.24 7.04 9.44
C LEU A 58 -6.18 5.71 8.67
N LEU A 59 -6.29 5.76 7.33
CA LEU A 59 -6.08 4.61 6.47
C LEU A 59 -4.66 4.06 6.55
N THR A 60 -3.65 4.93 6.55
CA THR A 60 -2.24 4.52 6.63
C THR A 60 -1.90 3.96 8.01
N VAL A 61 -2.46 4.52 9.08
CA VAL A 61 -2.43 3.91 10.42
C VAL A 61 -3.09 2.52 10.40
N GLY A 62 -4.20 2.36 9.68
CA GLY A 62 -4.81 1.04 9.44
C GLY A 62 -3.84 0.02 8.83
N PHE A 63 -3.03 0.43 7.84
CA PHE A 63 -1.99 -0.44 7.27
C PHE A 63 -0.88 -0.78 8.26
N HIS A 64 -0.52 0.17 9.13
CA HIS A 64 0.45 -0.04 10.21
C HIS A 64 -0.04 -1.11 11.19
N GLU A 65 -1.23 -0.93 11.75
CA GLU A 65 -1.82 -1.88 12.70
C GLU A 65 -2.08 -3.26 12.09
N MET A 66 -2.57 -3.29 10.86
CA MET A 66 -2.75 -4.54 10.14
C MET A 66 -1.42 -5.28 9.93
N SER A 67 -0.31 -4.56 9.73
CA SER A 67 1.01 -5.19 9.55
C SER A 67 1.52 -5.84 10.84
N HIS A 68 1.27 -5.23 12.00
CA HIS A 68 1.47 -5.89 13.29
C HIS A 68 0.64 -7.16 13.41
N ALA A 69 -0.66 -7.08 13.13
CA ALA A 69 -1.56 -8.22 13.24
C ALA A 69 -1.17 -9.36 12.29
N PHE A 70 -0.82 -9.03 11.04
CA PHE A 70 -0.41 -10.01 10.04
C PHE A 70 0.90 -10.71 10.43
N MET A 71 1.94 -9.96 10.83
CA MET A 71 3.18 -10.55 11.33
C MET A 71 2.95 -11.34 12.62
N GLY A 72 2.02 -10.88 13.47
CA GLY A 72 1.58 -11.61 14.65
C GLY A 72 1.05 -12.98 14.29
N VAL A 73 0.08 -13.07 13.38
CA VAL A 73 -0.47 -14.35 12.91
C VAL A 73 0.62 -15.26 12.33
N LEU A 74 1.54 -14.72 11.51
CA LEU A 74 2.65 -15.50 10.95
C LEU A 74 3.62 -16.03 12.01
N THR A 75 3.73 -15.34 13.14
CA THR A 75 4.56 -15.74 14.29
C THR A 75 3.76 -16.44 15.38
N CYS A 76 2.55 -16.91 15.06
CA CYS A 76 1.64 -17.64 15.95
C CYS A 76 1.10 -16.83 17.14
N ALA A 77 1.00 -15.50 17.00
CA ALA A 77 0.27 -14.65 17.93
C ALA A 77 -1.24 -14.79 17.77
N HIS A 78 -1.96 -14.60 18.87
CA HIS A 78 -3.41 -14.47 18.88
C HIS A 78 -3.80 -12.98 18.87
N ILE A 79 -4.45 -12.52 17.80
CA ILE A 79 -4.91 -11.13 17.65
C ILE A 79 -6.27 -10.95 18.35
N HIS A 80 -6.33 -10.06 19.34
CA HIS A 80 -7.54 -9.78 20.11
C HIS A 80 -8.42 -8.70 19.47
N SER A 81 -7.81 -7.57 19.09
CA SER A 81 -8.51 -6.48 18.39
C SER A 81 -7.52 -5.54 17.72
N ILE A 82 -8.03 -4.82 16.70
CA ILE A 82 -7.39 -3.65 16.11
C ILE A 82 -8.32 -2.47 16.38
N GLU A 83 -7.78 -1.36 16.87
CA GLU A 83 -8.50 -0.13 17.16
C GLU A 83 -7.84 1.04 16.44
N LEU A 84 -8.66 1.87 15.77
CA LEU A 84 -8.25 3.15 15.21
C LEU A 84 -8.86 4.25 16.06
N ASP A 85 -8.01 5.01 16.74
CA ASP A 85 -8.36 6.10 17.64
C ASP A 85 -8.09 7.47 16.97
N PRO A 86 -9.06 8.39 17.00
CA PRO A 86 -8.88 9.70 16.39
C PRO A 86 -7.74 10.56 16.93
N ASP A 87 -7.48 10.44 18.23
CA ASP A 87 -6.61 11.31 19.00
C ASP A 87 -5.26 10.63 19.29
N GLU A 88 -5.28 9.31 19.46
CA GLU A 88 -4.11 8.50 19.84
C GLU A 88 -3.51 7.69 18.69
N GLY A 89 -4.18 7.57 17.54
CA GLY A 89 -3.68 6.85 16.36
C GLY A 89 -4.26 5.44 16.22
N GLY A 90 -3.44 4.40 16.36
CA GLY A 90 -3.84 2.99 16.17
C GLY A 90 -3.33 2.11 17.30
N ALA A 91 -4.00 0.98 17.55
CA ALA A 91 -3.52 -0.01 18.50
C ALA A 91 -3.94 -1.44 18.13
N THR A 92 -2.95 -2.33 18.06
CA THR A 92 -3.15 -3.77 17.86
C THR A 92 -2.93 -4.52 19.18
N LYS A 93 -4.01 -5.07 19.75
CA LYS A 93 -3.95 -5.90 20.95
C LYS A 93 -3.72 -7.36 20.53
N MET A 94 -2.59 -7.92 20.90
CA MET A 94 -2.23 -9.32 20.61
C MET A 94 -1.53 -9.99 21.79
N SER A 95 -1.55 -11.33 21.83
CA SER A 95 -0.78 -12.15 22.79
C SER A 95 0.02 -13.22 22.06
N GLY A 96 1.23 -13.50 22.53
CA GLY A 96 2.18 -14.36 21.81
C GLY A 96 2.82 -13.66 20.61
N GLY A 97 3.40 -14.43 19.70
CA GLY A 97 4.18 -13.90 18.58
C GLY A 97 5.64 -13.63 18.92
N ILE A 98 6.41 -13.28 17.90
CA ILE A 98 7.81 -12.90 18.04
C ILE A 98 7.90 -11.38 17.97
N ALA A 99 8.02 -10.71 19.13
CA ALA A 99 8.06 -9.25 19.24
C ALA A 99 9.14 -8.60 18.35
N TRP A 100 10.26 -9.31 18.14
CA TRP A 100 11.34 -8.90 17.25
C TRP A 100 10.92 -8.72 15.79
N LEU A 101 9.85 -9.39 15.37
CA LEU A 101 9.29 -9.28 14.02
C LEU A 101 8.02 -8.42 14.02
N THR A 102 7.17 -8.55 15.03
CA THR A 102 5.88 -7.86 15.06
C THR A 102 6.02 -6.36 15.28
N LEU A 103 6.91 -5.89 16.15
CA LEU A 103 7.09 -4.46 16.41
C LEU A 103 7.60 -3.66 15.19
N PRO A 104 8.67 -4.07 14.48
CA PRO A 104 9.06 -3.36 13.26
C PRO A 104 8.03 -3.51 12.13
N ALA A 105 7.14 -4.51 12.17
CA ALA A 105 6.19 -4.75 11.09
C ALA A 105 5.21 -3.59 10.89
N GLY A 106 4.90 -2.79 11.91
CA GLY A 106 4.03 -1.62 11.76
C GLY A 106 4.56 -0.65 10.73
N TYR A 107 5.68 0.00 11.04
CA TYR A 107 6.29 0.99 10.14
C TYR A 107 6.76 0.37 8.83
N LEU A 108 7.47 -0.78 8.90
CA LEU A 108 8.08 -1.37 7.71
C LEU A 108 7.03 -2.01 6.80
N GLY A 109 5.98 -2.62 7.36
CA GLY A 109 4.90 -3.22 6.61
C GLY A 109 4.01 -2.18 5.93
N SER A 110 3.64 -1.11 6.62
CA SER A 110 2.89 0.01 6.01
C SER A 110 3.69 0.72 4.91
N CYS A 111 5.01 0.90 5.09
CA CYS A 111 5.90 1.38 4.03
C CYS A 111 5.98 0.42 2.85
N PHE A 112 6.09 -0.88 3.10
CA PHE A 112 6.14 -1.89 2.05
C PHE A 112 4.85 -1.92 1.22
N ILE A 113 3.70 -1.90 1.88
CA ILE A 113 2.38 -1.79 1.23
C ILE A 113 2.33 -0.50 0.41
N GLY A 114 2.76 0.62 1.00
CA GLY A 114 2.86 1.91 0.31
C GLY A 114 3.69 1.83 -0.97
N ALA A 115 4.88 1.23 -0.89
CA ALA A 115 5.78 1.05 -2.02
C ALA A 115 5.18 0.17 -3.13
N ALA A 116 4.47 -0.91 -2.75
CA ALA A 116 3.77 -1.76 -3.70
C ALA A 116 2.64 -0.99 -4.41
N LEU A 117 1.86 -0.19 -3.69
CA LEU A 117 0.82 0.66 -4.26
C LEU A 117 1.40 1.75 -5.17
N ILE A 118 2.54 2.35 -4.79
CA ILE A 118 3.27 3.30 -5.67
C ILE A 118 3.65 2.62 -6.98
N ALA A 119 4.27 1.44 -6.92
CA ALA A 119 4.68 0.70 -8.11
C ALA A 119 3.46 0.40 -9.01
N CYS A 120 2.36 -0.10 -8.43
CA CYS A 120 1.12 -0.36 -9.17
C CYS A 120 0.50 0.92 -9.75
N GLY A 121 0.71 2.09 -9.15
CA GLY A 121 0.26 3.39 -9.65
C GLY A 121 0.88 3.84 -10.99
N PHE A 122 1.89 3.13 -11.50
CA PHE A 122 2.47 3.38 -12.82
C PHE A 122 1.66 2.78 -13.96
N ASP A 123 0.74 1.85 -13.68
CA ASP A 123 -0.10 1.20 -14.69
C ASP A 123 -1.57 1.06 -14.24
N THR A 124 -2.49 1.17 -15.18
CA THR A 124 -3.94 1.14 -14.90
C THR A 124 -4.41 -0.25 -14.48
N ASN A 125 -3.92 -1.31 -15.14
CA ASN A 125 -4.33 -2.68 -14.85
C ASN A 125 -3.70 -3.17 -13.53
N ALA A 126 -2.44 -2.83 -13.29
CA ALA A 126 -1.79 -3.06 -12.01
C ALA A 126 -2.53 -2.36 -10.86
N SER A 127 -2.99 -1.11 -11.06
CA SER A 127 -3.78 -0.38 -10.06
C SER A 127 -5.16 -1.01 -9.81
N LYS A 128 -5.83 -1.54 -10.83
CA LYS A 128 -7.07 -2.32 -10.67
C LYS A 128 -6.82 -3.53 -9.76
N VAL A 129 -5.78 -4.32 -10.04
CA VAL A 129 -5.41 -5.48 -9.21
C VAL A 129 -5.06 -5.05 -7.79
N ALA A 130 -4.22 -4.02 -7.63
CA ALA A 130 -3.83 -3.48 -6.34
C ALA A 130 -5.04 -3.06 -5.50
N SER A 131 -6.05 -2.46 -6.12
CA SER A 131 -7.28 -2.07 -5.40
C SER A 131 -8.13 -3.26 -4.95
N LEU A 132 -8.12 -4.38 -5.67
CA LEU A 132 -8.78 -5.63 -5.24
C LEU A 132 -8.03 -6.27 -4.07
N VAL A 133 -6.70 -6.28 -4.12
CA VAL A 133 -5.84 -6.75 -3.02
C VAL A 133 -6.04 -5.87 -1.78
N MET A 134 -6.12 -4.55 -1.97
CA MET A 134 -6.42 -3.60 -0.90
C MET A 134 -7.81 -3.84 -0.30
N ALA A 135 -8.82 -4.12 -1.13
CA ALA A 135 -10.16 -4.49 -0.64
C ALA A 135 -10.13 -5.77 0.21
N PHE A 136 -9.34 -6.77 -0.17
CA PHE A 136 -9.13 -7.97 0.67
C PHE A 136 -8.52 -7.61 2.03
N PHE A 137 -7.48 -6.77 2.05
CA PHE A 137 -6.89 -6.28 3.29
C PHE A 137 -7.86 -5.48 4.15
N PHE A 138 -8.75 -4.69 3.55
CA PHE A 138 -9.80 -3.98 4.29
C PHE A 138 -10.80 -4.93 4.95
N LEU A 139 -11.22 -5.99 4.26
CA LEU A 139 -12.10 -7.01 4.85
C LEU A 139 -11.42 -7.73 6.02
N PHE A 140 -10.13 -8.03 5.88
CA PHE A 140 -9.34 -8.64 6.94
C PHE A 140 -9.16 -7.70 8.14
N THR A 141 -8.91 -6.41 7.89
CA THR A 141 -8.83 -5.39 8.95
C THR A 141 -10.17 -5.24 9.67
N LEU A 142 -11.29 -5.20 8.92
CA LEU A 142 -12.64 -5.15 9.49
C LEU A 142 -12.93 -6.35 10.39
N TRP A 143 -12.41 -7.55 10.09
CA TRP A 143 -12.63 -8.73 10.92
C TRP A 143 -12.22 -8.50 12.38
N TRP A 144 -11.06 -7.86 12.61
CA TRP A 144 -10.55 -7.55 13.95
C TRP A 144 -10.98 -6.19 14.50
N ALA A 145 -11.29 -5.23 13.61
CA ALA A 145 -11.72 -3.88 13.99
C ALA A 145 -13.25 -3.69 14.02
N ARG A 146 -14.04 -4.76 13.86
CA ARG A 146 -15.51 -4.70 13.69
C ARG A 146 -16.29 -3.96 14.77
N LYS A 147 -15.72 -3.78 15.95
CA LYS A 147 -16.35 -3.08 17.09
C LYS A 147 -16.21 -1.56 16.99
N ASN A 148 -15.35 -1.04 16.11
CA ASN A 148 -15.04 0.37 15.99
C ASN A 148 -15.81 0.99 14.80
N LEU A 149 -16.76 1.90 15.10
CA LEU A 149 -17.58 2.57 14.08
C LEU A 149 -16.76 3.45 13.14
N LEU A 150 -15.71 4.11 13.65
CA LEU A 150 -14.82 4.93 12.84
C LEU A 150 -14.11 4.08 11.78
N THR A 151 -13.68 2.87 12.13
CA THR A 151 -13.07 1.94 11.17
C THR A 151 -14.07 1.52 10.08
N TRP A 152 -15.33 1.29 10.42
CA TRP A 152 -16.39 1.03 9.44
C TRP A 152 -16.60 2.21 8.49
N LEU A 153 -16.75 3.42 9.02
CA LEU A 153 -16.95 4.63 8.22
C LEU A 153 -15.76 4.88 7.29
N LEU A 154 -14.54 4.70 7.80
CA LEU A 154 -13.32 4.85 7.04
C LEU A 154 -13.25 3.83 5.89
N ILE A 155 -13.43 2.54 6.18
CA ILE A 155 -13.28 1.47 5.19
C ILE A 155 -14.39 1.54 4.14
N VAL A 156 -15.64 1.80 4.55
CA VAL A 156 -16.75 1.99 3.60
C VAL A 156 -16.52 3.23 2.75
N GLY A 157 -16.08 4.34 3.34
CA GLY A 157 -15.77 5.58 2.61
C GLY A 157 -14.64 5.40 1.60
N MET A 158 -13.53 4.77 2.00
CA MET A 158 -12.39 4.49 1.12
C MET A 158 -12.76 3.48 0.03
N SER A 159 -13.53 2.44 0.36
CA SER A 159 -14.04 1.50 -0.65
C SER A 159 -14.96 2.20 -1.65
N GLY A 160 -15.82 3.11 -1.18
CA GLY A 160 -16.65 3.94 -2.05
C GLY A 160 -15.84 4.80 -3.02
N LEU A 161 -14.75 5.42 -2.55
CA LEU A 161 -13.84 6.19 -3.42
C LEU A 161 -13.11 5.30 -4.44
N VAL A 162 -12.62 4.12 -4.02
CA VAL A 162 -12.00 3.14 -4.93
C VAL A 162 -12.98 2.74 -6.03
N VAL A 163 -14.22 2.38 -5.65
CA VAL A 163 -15.26 2.01 -6.61
C VAL A 163 -15.57 3.18 -7.53
N LEU A 164 -15.79 4.39 -7.00
CA LEU A 164 -16.04 5.59 -7.79
C LEU A 164 -14.96 5.80 -8.85
N PHE A 165 -13.68 5.77 -8.46
CA PHE A 165 -12.57 6.00 -9.37
C PHE A 165 -12.30 4.83 -10.32
N TRP A 166 -12.78 3.63 -10.01
CA TRP A 166 -12.78 2.51 -10.96
C TRP A 166 -13.63 2.83 -12.20
N PHE A 167 -14.77 3.52 -12.02
CA PHE A 167 -15.68 3.87 -13.11
C PHE A 167 -15.26 5.11 -13.90
N VAL A 168 -14.30 5.90 -13.41
CA VAL A 168 -13.86 7.14 -14.08
C VAL A 168 -12.75 6.85 -15.08
N ASP A 169 -12.99 7.21 -16.34
CA ASP A 169 -12.03 7.15 -17.45
C ASP A 169 -11.31 5.79 -17.57
N GLY A 170 -12.08 4.69 -17.53
CA GLY A 170 -11.55 3.33 -17.65
C GLY A 170 -10.68 2.85 -16.49
N GLY A 171 -10.65 3.58 -15.37
CA GLY A 171 -9.78 3.31 -14.22
C GLY A 171 -8.53 4.20 -14.18
N ALA A 172 -8.39 5.19 -15.07
CA ALA A 172 -7.27 6.13 -15.02
C ALA A 172 -7.27 6.96 -13.71
N ALA A 173 -8.45 7.33 -13.20
CA ALA A 173 -8.55 7.99 -11.90
C ALA A 173 -8.12 7.07 -10.75
N LEU A 174 -8.51 5.79 -10.81
CA LEU A 174 -8.11 4.78 -9.83
C LEU A 174 -6.59 4.64 -9.78
N ARG A 175 -5.91 4.66 -10.94
CA ARG A 175 -4.45 4.60 -11.01
C ARG A 175 -3.77 5.69 -10.17
N TYR A 176 -4.20 6.93 -10.34
CA TYR A 176 -3.67 8.06 -9.58
C TYR A 176 -4.08 8.03 -8.11
N PHE A 177 -5.27 7.51 -7.79
CA PHE A 177 -5.68 7.33 -6.41
C PHE A 177 -4.88 6.26 -5.67
N ILE A 178 -4.58 5.14 -6.32
CA ILE A 178 -3.70 4.09 -5.78
C ILE A 178 -2.28 4.61 -5.58
N LEU A 179 -1.75 5.38 -6.55
CA LEU A 179 -0.49 6.09 -6.40
C LEU A 179 -0.52 7.04 -5.18
N PHE A 180 -1.60 7.81 -5.02
CA PHE A 180 -1.78 8.71 -3.89
C PHE A 180 -1.78 7.96 -2.55
N ILE A 181 -2.55 6.88 -2.41
CA ILE A 181 -2.58 6.06 -1.18
C ILE A 181 -1.19 5.50 -0.89
N GLY A 182 -0.48 5.03 -1.91
CA GLY A 182 0.89 4.53 -1.76
C GLY A 182 1.86 5.59 -1.26
N VAL A 183 1.85 6.78 -1.87
CA VAL A 183 2.66 7.92 -1.43
C VAL A 183 2.27 8.35 -0.02
N MET A 184 0.97 8.44 0.28
CA MET A 184 0.46 8.74 1.63
C MET A 184 1.02 7.76 2.66
N SER A 185 0.98 6.44 2.38
CA SER A 185 1.45 5.41 3.33
C SER A 185 2.95 5.51 3.59
N CYS A 186 3.76 5.67 2.53
CA CYS A 186 5.21 5.85 2.71
C CYS A 186 5.55 7.15 3.45
N MET A 187 4.94 8.27 3.07
CA MET A 187 5.22 9.55 3.74
C MET A 187 4.75 9.49 5.19
N TYR A 188 3.57 8.96 5.46
CA TYR A 188 3.07 8.82 6.83
C TYR A 188 4.06 8.07 7.72
N ALA A 189 4.48 6.88 7.31
CA ALA A 189 5.41 6.08 8.10
C ALA A 189 6.78 6.77 8.29
N LEU A 190 7.28 7.53 7.29
CA LEU A 190 8.51 8.32 7.47
C LEU A 190 8.33 9.40 8.54
N TRP A 191 7.23 10.16 8.50
CA TRP A 191 6.95 11.19 9.50
C TRP A 191 6.70 10.58 10.88
N ASP A 192 5.98 9.47 10.98
CA ASP A 192 5.69 8.79 12.24
C ASP A 192 6.97 8.31 12.93
N ILE A 193 7.90 7.70 12.16
CA ILE A 193 9.22 7.32 12.68
C ILE A 193 10.02 8.55 13.12
N VAL A 194 9.98 9.65 12.35
CA VAL A 194 10.70 10.89 12.69
C VAL A 194 10.16 11.49 13.98
N ASP A 195 8.84 11.63 14.11
CA ASP A 195 8.18 12.16 15.31
C ASP A 195 8.47 11.28 16.53
N ASP A 196 8.42 9.95 16.39
CA ASP A 196 8.72 9.02 17.48
C ASP A 196 10.20 8.98 17.86
N THR A 197 11.10 9.28 16.92
CA THR A 197 12.55 9.31 17.13
C THR A 197 13.04 10.65 17.70
N ILE A 198 12.48 11.77 17.24
CA ILE A 198 12.96 13.13 17.52
C ILE A 198 12.13 13.83 18.61
N ASP A 199 10.80 13.73 18.56
CA ASP A 199 9.88 14.55 19.36
C ASP A 199 9.49 13.94 20.73
N ARG A 200 10.23 12.92 21.18
CA ARG A 200 10.16 12.38 22.55
C ARG A 200 8.76 11.92 23.01
N LYS A 201 8.00 11.19 22.19
CA LYS A 201 6.93 10.30 22.70
C LYS A 201 7.55 9.02 23.30
N ILE A 202 8.25 9.17 24.43
CA ILE A 202 9.30 8.20 24.86
C ILE A 202 8.78 6.84 25.36
N ASN A 203 7.48 6.62 25.61
CA ASN A 203 7.06 5.42 26.37
C ASN A 203 6.09 4.44 25.68
N SER A 204 5.65 4.66 24.44
CA SER A 204 4.66 3.76 23.79
C SER A 204 4.86 3.47 22.31
N SER A 205 5.83 4.07 21.61
CA SER A 205 6.07 3.77 20.19
C SER A 205 6.67 2.38 19.98
N ASP A 206 6.54 1.81 18.77
CA ASP A 206 7.11 0.50 18.46
C ASP A 206 8.64 0.48 18.63
N ALA A 207 9.31 1.58 18.29
CA ALA A 207 10.75 1.72 18.47
C ALA A 207 11.15 1.73 19.96
N SER A 208 10.33 2.35 20.81
CA SER A 208 10.54 2.35 22.26
C SER A 208 10.34 0.95 22.85
N GLN A 209 9.26 0.25 22.48
CA GLN A 209 8.98 -1.12 22.89
C GLN A 209 10.06 -2.09 22.41
N PHE A 210 10.55 -1.91 21.19
CA PHE A 210 11.60 -2.74 20.62
C PHE A 210 12.94 -2.52 21.32
N ALA A 211 13.29 -1.28 21.65
CA ALA A 211 14.49 -0.97 22.42
C ALA A 211 14.46 -1.60 23.81
N LEU A 212 13.30 -1.61 24.48
CA LEU A 212 13.12 -2.28 25.78
C LEU A 212 13.37 -3.79 25.69
N ILE A 213 12.92 -4.44 24.61
CA ILE A 213 13.09 -5.88 24.41
C ILE A 213 14.51 -6.24 23.93
N CYS A 214 15.11 -5.44 23.03
CA CYS A 214 16.47 -5.70 22.55
C CYS A 214 17.52 -5.43 23.63
N GLY A 215 17.34 -4.37 24.43
CA GLY A 215 18.29 -3.91 25.46
C GLY A 215 19.64 -3.43 24.92
N CYS A 216 19.84 -3.44 23.61
CA CYS A 216 21.13 -3.28 22.96
C CYS A 216 21.43 -1.82 22.53
N PHE A 217 20.40 -1.09 22.10
CA PHE A 217 20.49 0.28 21.59
C PHE A 217 19.23 1.05 21.99
N PRO A 218 19.32 2.39 22.13
CA PRO A 218 18.16 3.21 22.46
C PRO A 218 17.19 3.29 21.27
N SER A 219 15.93 3.66 21.54
CA SER A 219 14.85 3.68 20.54
C SER A 219 15.17 4.53 19.30
N GLN A 220 15.96 5.59 19.46
CA GLN A 220 16.36 6.46 18.36
C GLN A 220 17.23 5.75 17.32
N VAL A 221 18.09 4.83 17.75
CA VAL A 221 18.94 4.06 16.81
C VAL A 221 18.06 3.14 15.97
N TRP A 222 17.11 2.46 16.61
CA TRP A 222 16.14 1.60 15.92
C TRP A 222 15.24 2.41 14.97
N GLY A 223 14.75 3.57 15.42
CA GLY A 223 14.00 4.50 14.60
C GLY A 223 14.78 4.94 13.36
N VAL A 224 16.05 5.34 13.48
CA VAL A 224 16.89 5.70 12.33
C VAL A 224 17.09 4.52 11.37
N ILE A 225 17.32 3.31 11.89
CA ILE A 225 17.45 2.11 11.05
C ILE A 225 16.17 1.88 10.24
N TRP A 226 15.01 1.93 10.88
CA TRP A 226 13.73 1.72 10.20
C TRP A 226 13.37 2.86 9.27
N LEU A 227 13.76 4.10 9.59
CA LEU A 227 13.61 5.26 8.70
C LEU A 227 14.38 5.05 7.39
N VAL A 228 15.63 4.57 7.46
CA VAL A 228 16.43 4.26 6.26
C VAL A 228 15.76 3.17 5.43
N ILE A 229 15.26 2.10 6.06
CA ILE A 229 14.55 1.01 5.36
C ILE A 229 13.27 1.54 4.71
N ALA A 230 12.51 2.38 5.40
CA ALA A 230 11.30 3.03 4.88
C ALA A 230 11.59 3.88 3.63
N PHE A 231 12.68 4.67 3.66
CA PHE A 231 13.15 5.41 2.48
C PHE A 231 13.54 4.48 1.33
N CYS A 232 14.20 3.36 1.62
CA CYS A 232 14.52 2.35 0.61
C CYS A 232 13.27 1.75 -0.01
N PHE A 233 12.21 1.46 0.76
CA PHE A 233 10.94 0.99 0.21
C PHE A 233 10.29 2.03 -0.71
N PHE A 234 10.22 3.29 -0.28
CA PHE A 234 9.68 4.37 -1.11
C PHE A 234 10.43 4.49 -2.45
N ALA A 235 11.77 4.50 -2.40
CA ALA A 235 12.61 4.53 -3.61
C ALA A 235 12.40 3.28 -4.48
N ALA A 236 12.34 2.09 -3.88
CA ALA A 236 12.12 0.84 -4.59
C ALA A 236 10.77 0.82 -5.30
N GLY A 237 9.68 1.31 -4.68
CA GLY A 237 8.37 1.41 -5.32
C GLY A 237 8.40 2.23 -6.61
N ILE A 238 9.10 3.36 -6.58
CA ILE A 238 9.30 4.21 -7.78
C ILE A 238 10.15 3.50 -8.83
N LEU A 239 11.29 2.93 -8.43
CA LEU A 239 12.22 2.26 -9.36
C LEU A 239 11.58 1.03 -10.01
N ILE A 240 10.83 0.22 -9.25
CA ILE A 240 10.06 -0.90 -9.77
C ILE A 240 8.98 -0.40 -10.73
N GLY A 241 8.26 0.67 -10.38
CA GLY A 241 7.28 1.28 -11.28
C GLY A 241 7.90 1.71 -12.63
N ILE A 242 9.09 2.31 -12.59
CA ILE A 242 9.83 2.73 -13.79
C ILE A 242 10.30 1.51 -14.61
N ALA A 243 10.80 0.47 -13.95
CA ALA A 243 11.35 -0.71 -14.61
C ALA A 243 10.26 -1.63 -15.19
N ALA A 244 9.13 -1.80 -14.49
CA ALA A 244 8.12 -2.78 -14.83
C ALA A 244 7.06 -2.28 -15.82
N PHE A 245 6.73 -0.98 -15.81
CA PHE A 245 5.57 -0.45 -16.55
C PHE A 245 5.95 0.61 -17.59
N LYS A 246 6.41 0.17 -18.77
CA LYS A 246 6.92 1.04 -19.85
C LYS A 246 5.86 1.51 -20.85
N GLU A 247 4.63 1.05 -20.68
CA GLU A 247 3.52 1.29 -21.58
C GLU A 247 3.19 2.79 -21.68
N SER A 248 2.77 3.21 -22.88
CA SER A 248 2.26 4.58 -23.08
C SER A 248 0.85 4.73 -22.50
N ALA A 249 0.43 5.95 -22.18
CA ALA A 249 -0.92 6.22 -21.70
C ALA A 249 -2.02 5.68 -22.65
N ALA A 250 -1.80 5.77 -23.96
CA ALA A 250 -2.74 5.23 -24.95
C ALA A 250 -2.81 3.70 -24.92
N GLN A 251 -1.67 3.04 -24.73
CA GLN A 251 -1.59 1.59 -24.59
C GLN A 251 -2.26 1.13 -23.29
N GLN A 252 -1.96 1.76 -22.15
CA GLN A 252 -2.62 1.44 -20.88
C GLN A 252 -4.14 1.63 -20.96
N ALA A 253 -4.61 2.68 -21.64
CA ALA A 253 -6.04 2.91 -21.85
C ALA A 253 -6.68 1.79 -22.69
N GLU A 254 -6.01 1.33 -23.73
CA GLU A 254 -6.49 0.21 -24.55
C GLU A 254 -6.47 -1.11 -23.78
N ASP A 255 -5.38 -1.44 -23.11
CA ASP A 255 -5.23 -2.67 -22.32
C ASP A 255 -6.29 -2.74 -21.20
N SER A 256 -6.65 -1.60 -20.62
CA SER A 256 -7.67 -1.49 -19.57
C SER A 256 -9.09 -1.85 -20.03
N LYS A 257 -9.35 -1.81 -21.34
CA LYS A 257 -10.65 -2.24 -21.90
C LYS A 257 -10.75 -3.75 -21.96
N HIS A 258 -9.65 -4.47 -22.13
CA HIS A 258 -9.65 -5.92 -22.26
C HIS A 258 -9.42 -6.62 -20.92
N PHE A 259 -8.66 -6.00 -20.01
CA PHE A 259 -8.35 -6.54 -18.69
C PHE A 259 -9.19 -5.88 -17.59
N LEU A 260 -10.05 -6.68 -16.93
CA LEU A 260 -11.01 -6.24 -15.91
C LEU A 260 -11.75 -4.95 -16.37
N PRO A 261 -12.52 -5.02 -17.46
CA PRO A 261 -13.26 -3.86 -17.96
C PRO A 261 -14.24 -3.33 -16.93
N VAL A 262 -14.51 -2.03 -17.02
CA VAL A 262 -15.51 -1.38 -16.18
C VAL A 262 -16.86 -2.10 -16.37
N PRO A 263 -17.53 -2.53 -15.28
CA PRO A 263 -18.82 -3.19 -15.36
C PRO A 263 -19.83 -2.36 -16.17
N GLY A 264 -20.51 -2.97 -17.14
CA GLY A 264 -21.47 -2.30 -18.02
C GLY A 264 -20.87 -1.64 -19.28
N SER A 265 -19.55 -1.68 -19.48
CA SER A 265 -18.93 -1.26 -20.74
C SER A 265 -19.13 -2.29 -21.86
N SER A 266 -19.06 -1.87 -23.12
CA SER A 266 -19.14 -2.76 -24.29
C SER A 266 -18.06 -3.85 -24.30
N ALA A 267 -16.92 -3.60 -23.64
CA ALA A 267 -15.88 -4.62 -23.47
C ALA A 267 -16.25 -5.65 -22.39
N ALA A 268 -16.96 -5.26 -21.33
CA ALA A 268 -17.45 -6.17 -20.29
C ALA A 268 -18.53 -7.15 -20.80
N SER A 269 -19.33 -6.76 -21.81
CA SER A 269 -20.34 -7.65 -22.39
C SER A 269 -19.75 -8.90 -23.07
N HIS A 270 -18.48 -8.87 -23.48
CA HIS A 270 -17.80 -10.05 -24.06
C HIS A 270 -17.27 -11.01 -22.99
N LEU A 271 -17.12 -10.56 -21.74
CA LEU A 271 -16.70 -11.37 -20.59
C LEU A 271 -17.89 -11.89 -19.77
N ALA A 272 -19.12 -11.53 -20.13
CA ALA A 272 -20.32 -12.02 -19.46
C ALA A 272 -20.40 -13.55 -19.59
N VAL A 273 -20.10 -14.24 -18.49
CA VAL A 273 -20.34 -15.68 -18.34
C VAL A 273 -21.80 -15.93 -18.68
N SER A 274 -22.07 -16.79 -19.67
CA SER A 274 -23.45 -17.05 -20.07
C SER A 274 -24.28 -17.51 -18.86
N PRO A 275 -25.59 -17.21 -18.81
CA PRO A 275 -26.46 -17.66 -17.72
C PRO A 275 -26.39 -19.18 -17.51
N LEU A 276 -26.14 -19.93 -18.58
CA LEU A 276 -26.00 -21.39 -18.57
C LEU A 276 -24.77 -21.85 -17.78
N THR A 277 -23.63 -21.19 -17.98
CA THR A 277 -22.38 -21.48 -17.27
C THR A 277 -22.46 -21.15 -15.78
N LEU A 278 -23.20 -20.09 -15.40
CA LEU A 278 -23.47 -19.78 -14.00
C LEU A 278 -24.36 -20.85 -13.35
N ALA A 279 -25.41 -21.30 -14.04
CA ALA A 279 -26.33 -22.34 -13.57
C ALA A 279 -25.63 -23.71 -13.40
N LEU A 280 -24.72 -24.08 -14.30
CA LEU A 280 -23.93 -25.30 -14.15
C LEU A 280 -22.97 -25.24 -12.95
N SER A 281 -22.36 -24.08 -12.67
CA SER A 281 -21.45 -23.91 -11.53
C SER A 281 -22.16 -23.98 -10.17
N THR A 282 -23.39 -23.44 -10.06
CA THR A 282 -24.20 -23.50 -8.84
C THR A 282 -24.76 -24.90 -8.60
N LEU A 283 -25.14 -25.63 -9.66
CA LEU A 283 -25.48 -27.05 -9.58
C LEU A 283 -24.30 -27.89 -9.08
N SER A 284 -23.09 -27.64 -9.59
CA SER A 284 -21.86 -28.33 -9.17
C SER A 284 -21.54 -28.10 -7.69
N ALA A 285 -21.69 -26.85 -7.22
CA ALA A 285 -21.48 -26.51 -5.81
C ALA A 285 -22.52 -27.14 -4.88
N LEU A 286 -23.78 -27.28 -5.32
CA LEU A 286 -24.83 -27.94 -4.55
C LEU A 286 -24.62 -29.46 -4.41
N PHE A 287 -23.96 -30.11 -5.38
CA PHE A 287 -23.59 -31.52 -5.28
C PHE A 287 -22.38 -31.79 -4.37
N LEU A 288 -21.51 -30.80 -4.13
CA LEU A 288 -20.34 -30.92 -3.25
C LEU A 288 -20.66 -30.70 -1.77
N VAL A 289 -21.79 -30.11 -1.42
CA VAL A 289 -22.21 -29.84 -0.02
C VAL A 289 -22.95 -31.03 0.60
N ARG A 290 -23.07 -32.17 -0.10
CA ARG A 290 -23.84 -33.34 0.35
C ARG A 290 -23.03 -34.60 0.70
N TRP A 291 -21.73 -34.47 0.98
CA TRP A 291 -20.92 -35.54 1.56
C TRP A 291 -20.14 -35.05 2.78
#